data_AF-A0A932S4V3-F1
#
_entry.id   AF-A0A932S4V3-F1
#
_cell.length_a   1.000
_cell.length_b   1.000
_cell.length_c   1.000
_cell.angle_alpha   90.00
_cell.angle_beta   90.00
_cell.angle_gamma   90.00
#
_symmetry.space_group_name_H-M   'P 1'
#
loop_
_entity.id
_entity.type
_entity.pdbx_description
1 polymer ?
#
loop_
_entity_poly.entity_id
_entity_poly.type
_entity_poly.pdbx_seq_one_letter_code
_entity_poly.pdbx_strand_id
1 'polypeptide(L)'
;PKEYWDRQCYVEAMFRSPDEAAIRYKTGVHKIMWGSDYPHFEGSWPHSKRTLHGGLAGLPKAEIAAMLGENAAKVYGFDLKQLRPVADRVGPTVAEI
;
A
#
# COMPACT_ATOMS: atom_id res chain seq x y z
N PRO A 1 9.79 14.56 18.55
CA PRO A 1 8.75 13.61 18.07
C PRO A 1 9.11 12.79 16.81
N LYS A 2 9.91 13.34 15.86
CA LYS A 2 10.25 12.67 14.59
C LYS A 2 10.93 11.30 14.75
N GLU A 3 11.88 11.16 15.68
CA GLU A 3 12.58 9.88 15.91
C GLU A 3 11.61 8.74 16.25
N TYR A 4 10.62 9.01 17.12
CA TYR A 4 9.60 8.03 17.48
C TYR A 4 8.72 7.66 16.29
N TRP A 5 8.33 8.63 15.47
CA TRP A 5 7.59 8.36 14.21
C TRP A 5 8.40 7.44 13.30
N ASP A 6 9.65 7.80 13.04
CA ASP A 6 10.54 7.05 12.16
C ASP A 6 10.82 5.63 12.69
N ARG A 7 10.85 5.42 14.00
CA ARG A 7 11.14 4.10 14.60
C ARG A 7 9.90 3.23 14.78
N GLN A 8 8.76 3.81 15.18
CA GLN A 8 7.67 3.05 15.79
C GLN A 8 6.29 3.26 15.14
N CYS A 9 6.13 4.26 14.27
CA CYS A 9 4.85 4.52 13.63
C CYS A 9 4.83 3.99 12.19
N TYR A 10 3.64 3.57 11.76
CA TYR A 10 3.26 3.21 10.40
C TYR A 10 1.85 3.75 10.16
N VAL A 11 1.49 3.98 8.91
CA VAL A 11 0.20 4.54 8.55
C VAL A 11 -0.43 3.74 7.42
N GLU A 12 -1.75 3.62 7.49
CA GLU A 12 -2.54 3.04 6.43
C GLU A 12 -2.90 4.12 5.38
N ALA A 13 -2.92 3.75 4.10
CA ALA A 13 -3.38 4.60 3.02
C ALA A 13 -4.23 3.81 2.02
N MET A 14 -5.33 4.39 1.58
CA MET A 14 -6.26 3.77 0.62
C MET A 14 -5.89 4.07 -0.83
N PHE A 15 -5.17 5.17 -1.07
CA PHE A 15 -4.81 5.72 -2.38
C PHE A 15 -6.02 6.04 -3.27
N ARG A 16 -7.01 6.76 -2.72
CA ARG A 16 -8.23 7.12 -3.49
C ARG A 16 -8.03 8.25 -4.49
N SER A 17 -7.02 9.08 -4.27
CA SER A 17 -6.60 10.13 -5.21
C SER A 17 -5.08 10.23 -5.27
N PRO A 18 -4.52 10.83 -6.34
CA PRO A 18 -3.09 11.09 -6.44
C PRO A 18 -2.51 11.91 -5.28
N ASP A 19 -3.33 12.73 -4.60
CA ASP A 19 -2.89 13.60 -3.51
C ASP A 19 -2.40 12.80 -2.29
N GLU A 20 -3.00 11.64 -2.02
CA GLU A 20 -2.55 10.75 -0.94
C GLU A 20 -1.12 10.25 -1.20
N ALA A 21 -0.82 9.87 -2.45
CA ALA A 21 0.51 9.43 -2.83
C ALA A 21 1.50 10.60 -3.03
N ALA A 22 1.02 11.81 -3.30
CA ALA A 22 1.87 12.99 -3.47
C ALA A 22 2.66 13.35 -2.19
N ILE A 23 2.11 13.05 -1.01
CA ILE A 23 2.78 13.32 0.28
C ILE A 23 3.67 12.17 0.77
N ARG A 24 3.79 11.06 0.03
CA ARG A 24 4.47 9.84 0.49
C ARG A 24 5.91 10.04 0.97
N TYR A 25 6.65 11.01 0.42
CA TYR A 25 8.01 11.31 0.87
C TYR A 25 8.05 12.11 2.17
N LYS A 26 7.00 12.89 2.48
CA LYS A 26 6.85 13.56 3.78
C LYS A 26 6.52 12.54 4.87
N THR A 27 5.66 11.58 4.55
CA THR A 27 5.29 10.46 5.45
C THR A 27 6.43 9.45 5.60
N GLY A 28 7.16 9.21 4.51
CA GLY A 28 8.12 8.13 4.34
C GLY A 28 7.48 6.93 3.64
N VAL A 29 7.93 6.59 2.43
CA VAL A 29 7.39 5.46 1.64
C VAL A 29 7.40 4.15 2.44
N HIS A 30 8.45 3.91 3.21
CA HIS A 30 8.63 2.74 4.08
C HIS A 30 7.68 2.69 5.30
N LYS A 31 6.87 3.73 5.51
CA LYS A 31 5.91 3.84 6.61
C LYS A 31 4.46 3.59 6.17
N ILE A 32 4.21 3.59 4.88
CA ILE A 32 2.87 3.51 4.32
C ILE A 32 2.54 2.04 4.02
N MET A 33 1.35 1.61 4.42
CA MET A 33 0.80 0.29 4.14
C MET A 33 -0.60 0.47 3.54
N TRP A 34 -0.92 -0.27 2.48
CA TRP A 34 -2.26 -0.19 1.89
C TRP A 34 -3.30 -0.96 2.71
N GLY A 35 -4.49 -0.39 2.84
CA GLY A 35 -5.67 -1.02 3.42
C GLY A 35 -6.90 -0.80 2.54
N SER A 36 -7.77 -1.82 2.42
CA SER A 36 -9.04 -1.66 1.70
C SER A 36 -10.19 -1.19 2.60
N ASP A 37 -10.03 -1.32 3.91
CA ASP A 37 -11.06 -1.12 4.94
C ASP A 37 -12.38 -1.87 4.66
N TYR A 38 -12.26 -3.14 4.23
CA TYR A 38 -13.43 -3.98 3.99
C TYR A 38 -14.03 -4.46 5.33
N PRO A 39 -15.37 -4.45 5.51
CA PRO A 39 -16.43 -4.12 4.55
C PRO A 39 -17.04 -2.72 4.73
N HIS A 40 -16.29 -1.77 5.28
CA HIS A 40 -16.83 -0.45 5.60
C HIS A 40 -17.22 0.35 4.36
N PHE A 41 -18.16 1.28 4.53
CA PHE A 41 -18.73 2.08 3.45
C PHE A 41 -17.69 3.05 2.84
N GLU A 42 -16.81 3.57 3.67
CA GLU A 42 -15.67 4.42 3.31
C GLU A 42 -14.53 3.66 2.63
N GLY A 43 -14.54 2.32 2.71
CA GLY A 43 -13.53 1.45 2.13
C GLY A 43 -13.53 1.44 0.60
N SER A 44 -12.57 0.72 0.02
CA SER A 44 -12.38 0.69 -1.44
C SER A 44 -13.01 -0.51 -2.14
N TRP A 45 -13.46 -1.53 -1.40
CA TRP A 45 -14.10 -2.71 -1.98
C TRP A 45 -15.49 -2.37 -2.54
N PRO A 46 -15.94 -2.94 -3.68
CA PRO A 46 -15.26 -3.93 -4.54
C PRO A 46 -14.35 -3.31 -5.62
N HIS A 47 -14.11 -2.00 -5.56
CA HIS A 47 -13.42 -1.23 -6.60
C HIS A 47 -11.94 -0.94 -6.29
N SER A 48 -11.32 -1.69 -5.37
CA SER A 48 -9.96 -1.43 -4.88
C SER A 48 -8.93 -1.26 -5.99
N LYS A 49 -8.97 -2.08 -7.05
CA LYS A 49 -8.05 -1.96 -8.20
C LYS A 49 -8.19 -0.61 -8.91
N ARG A 50 -9.43 -0.14 -9.14
CA ARG A 50 -9.71 1.15 -9.79
C ARG A 50 -9.18 2.30 -8.94
N THR A 51 -9.39 2.22 -7.64
CA THR A 51 -8.92 3.20 -6.66
C THR A 51 -7.39 3.28 -6.70
N LEU A 52 -6.72 2.13 -6.58
CA LEU A 52 -5.26 2.04 -6.63
C LEU A 52 -4.68 2.59 -7.93
N HIS A 53 -5.25 2.23 -9.09
CA HIS A 53 -4.81 2.78 -10.38
C HIS A 53 -4.94 4.31 -10.42
N GLY A 54 -6.04 4.85 -9.92
CA GLY A 54 -6.25 6.31 -9.85
C GLY A 54 -5.25 7.03 -8.93
N GLY A 55 -4.85 6.41 -7.82
CA GLY A 55 -3.94 7.03 -6.84
C GLY A 55 -2.45 6.79 -7.09
N LEU A 56 -2.07 5.71 -7.77
CA LEU A 56 -0.69 5.26 -7.91
C LEU A 56 -0.13 5.31 -9.33
N ALA A 57 -0.96 5.63 -10.33
CA ALA A 57 -0.52 5.70 -11.73
C ALA A 57 0.73 6.56 -11.90
N GLY A 58 1.73 6.00 -12.59
CA GLY A 58 2.99 6.68 -12.92
C GLY A 58 4.03 6.73 -11.79
N LEU A 59 3.75 6.17 -10.61
CA LEU A 59 4.74 6.08 -9.54
C LEU A 59 5.78 4.98 -9.78
N PRO A 60 6.97 5.06 -9.16
CA PRO A 60 7.97 4.02 -9.28
C PRO A 60 7.45 2.66 -8.77
N LYS A 61 7.58 1.61 -9.59
CA LYS A 61 7.09 0.25 -9.27
C LYS A 61 7.58 -0.29 -7.94
N ALA A 62 8.83 0.02 -7.57
CA ALA A 62 9.40 -0.38 -6.29
C ALA A 62 8.70 0.29 -5.10
N GLU A 63 8.29 1.56 -5.23
CA GLU A 63 7.55 2.26 -4.17
C GLU A 63 6.13 1.70 -4.05
N ILE A 64 5.48 1.42 -5.19
CA ILE A 64 4.16 0.76 -5.21
C ILE A 64 4.23 -0.59 -4.50
N ALA A 65 5.20 -1.45 -4.84
CA ALA A 65 5.37 -2.75 -4.20
C ALA A 65 5.60 -2.62 -2.69
N ALA A 66 6.44 -1.66 -2.29
CA ALA A 66 6.69 -1.37 -0.88
C ALA A 66 5.40 -1.02 -0.12
N MET A 67 4.63 -0.06 -0.65
CA MET A 67 3.42 0.44 0.01
C MET A 67 2.25 -0.56 -0.04
N LEU A 68 2.10 -1.32 -1.13
CA LEU A 68 0.98 -2.27 -1.29
C LEU A 68 1.18 -3.60 -0.58
N GLY A 69 2.42 -3.98 -0.22
CA GLY A 69 2.64 -5.30 0.39
C GLY A 69 3.91 -5.45 1.21
N GLU A 70 5.07 -4.99 0.74
CA GLU A 70 6.34 -5.35 1.39
C GLU A 70 6.50 -4.70 2.78
N ASN A 71 6.04 -3.47 2.96
CA ASN A 71 6.07 -2.80 4.26
C ASN A 71 5.20 -3.56 5.29
N ALA A 72 3.98 -3.93 4.92
CA ALA A 72 3.08 -4.70 5.78
C ALA A 72 3.68 -6.08 6.11
N ALA A 73 4.23 -6.77 5.11
CA ALA A 73 4.90 -8.05 5.32
C ALA A 73 6.06 -7.94 6.31
N LYS A 74 6.88 -6.89 6.22
CA LYS A 74 7.96 -6.63 7.17
C LYS A 74 7.45 -6.37 8.59
N VAL A 75 6.41 -5.53 8.74
CA VAL A 75 5.86 -5.15 10.05
C VAL A 75 5.23 -6.35 10.75
N TYR A 76 4.48 -7.17 10.02
CA TYR A 76 3.78 -8.33 10.57
C TYR A 76 4.61 -9.61 10.58
N GLY A 77 5.83 -9.59 10.04
CA GLY A 77 6.72 -10.76 10.01
C GLY A 77 6.29 -11.84 9.01
N PHE A 78 5.63 -11.46 7.92
CA PHE A 78 5.22 -12.40 6.88
C PHE A 78 6.37 -12.79 5.94
N ASP A 79 6.43 -14.07 5.60
CA ASP A 79 7.35 -14.58 4.57
C ASP A 79 6.75 -14.33 3.17
N LEU A 80 7.33 -13.38 2.45
CA LEU A 80 6.92 -13.04 1.09
C LEU A 80 7.06 -14.21 0.11
N LYS A 81 7.98 -15.15 0.33
CA LYS A 81 8.10 -16.34 -0.54
C LYS A 81 6.90 -17.26 -0.37
N GLN A 82 6.40 -17.40 0.85
CA GLN A 82 5.20 -18.20 1.13
C GLN A 82 3.92 -17.50 0.67
N LEU A 83 3.87 -16.16 0.74
CA LEU A 83 2.72 -15.40 0.24
C LEU A 83 2.68 -15.30 -1.29
N ARG A 84 3.82 -15.47 -1.97
CA ARG A 84 3.94 -15.24 -3.42
C ARG A 84 2.90 -16.00 -4.26
N PRO A 85 2.64 -17.31 -4.06
CA PRO A 85 1.64 -18.03 -4.84
C PRO A 85 0.21 -17.49 -4.67
N VAL A 86 -0.11 -16.96 -3.48
CA VAL A 86 -1.42 -16.34 -3.22
C VAL A 86 -1.48 -14.97 -3.88
N ALA A 87 -0.45 -14.14 -3.69
CA ALA A 87 -0.35 -12.82 -4.30
C ALA A 87 -0.42 -12.89 -5.84
N ASP A 88 0.25 -13.86 -6.47
CA ASP A 88 0.19 -14.07 -7.92
C ASP A 88 -1.22 -14.49 -8.40
N ARG A 89 -2.03 -15.12 -7.53
CA ARG A 89 -3.38 -15.56 -7.85
C ARG A 89 -4.45 -14.49 -7.65
N VAL A 90 -4.33 -13.65 -6.62
CA VAL A 90 -5.41 -12.72 -6.21
C VAL A 90 -5.00 -11.24 -6.17
N GLY A 91 -3.70 -10.96 -6.12
CA GLY A 91 -3.17 -9.60 -6.07
C GLY A 91 -3.34 -8.85 -7.39
N PRO A 92 -3.29 -7.51 -7.37
CA PRO A 92 -3.27 -6.74 -8.60
C PRO A 92 -1.94 -6.93 -9.34
N THR A 93 -2.00 -6.97 -10.67
CA THR A 93 -0.81 -6.93 -11.51
C THR A 93 -0.28 -5.50 -11.65
N VAL A 94 0.98 -5.37 -12.05
CA VAL A 94 1.58 -4.05 -12.35
C VAL A 94 0.85 -3.30 -13.46
N ALA A 95 0.14 -3.99 -14.35
CA ALA A 95 -0.63 -3.36 -15.42
C ALA A 95 -2.03 -2.89 -14.96
N GLU A 96 -2.51 -3.39 -13.81
CA GLU A 96 -3.78 -2.99 -13.21
C GLU A 96 -3.64 -1.79 -12.25
N ILE A 97 -2.40 -1.35 -11.99
CA ILE A 97 -2.03 -0.23 -11.11
C ILE A 97 -1.43 0.90 -11.95
#